data_AF-A0A1F6FPX3-F1
#
_entry.id   AF-A0A1F6FPX3-F1
#
_cell.length_a   1.000
_cell.length_b   1.000
_cell.length_c   1.000
_cell.angle_alpha   90.00
_cell.angle_beta   90.00
_cell.angle_gamma   90.00
#
_symmetry.space_group_name_H-M   'P 1'
#
loop_
_entity.id
_entity.type
_entity.pdbx_description
1 polymer ?
#
loop_
_entity_poly.entity_id
_entity_poly.type
_entity_poly.pdbx_seq_one_letter_code
_entity_poly.pdbx_strand_id
1 'polypeptide(L)'
;MLEALKQFWSYGHESYAEDRVPTFYLNALRKIKETPNANYLLSVRAREILSMLEQSEDFPAEARDLKPFELSKGMYASTQVREGVTVVPEDANADVSKAIEEFDANEEQITPPQWMVDEAIANGESWVSWQPPQDLMRNREHLFNEMHQYATVPIDEQFGDFPNLESAKKDEMMFDYEYLVSRPVREMIQREFDFELKDLSIKEQFYFLNYLKKITVTNADTMKHFTQLYGVDGMRTFLSLERGDESLGNNIVAFGLHDEVAGPVFQYYSELLSSAERAEALVKKVSDCEGEACAELANQVRENIINRAQKDLEKAVRAHDPSEVFAQIENYVAAAKEYVALLQEVGAGKIEHVNSSELSNDEQSRMKTLLKANYDKAYPEPENEDFKAAVASSLEKSFSNPDTSFRVLRDNGKIVSYNRFDTLRDFTGKEVLYFGSFNADPAYSGVGGVMLEETIKDQLETGRPMMAHCDPTQAITRKYIEDGFVATDFYELAGKPSFEIWRSKDSSPQLESKRRSVEELLELVDESGSMVVREKSESETYPELQNSMGLTRFFTHGGKTYLVFETLPGTLKGEFIPPPEEQKEAA
;
A
#
# COMPACT_ATOMS: atom_id res chain seq x y z
N MET A 1 15.88 34.54 -0.81
CA MET A 1 14.99 34.92 0.31
C MET A 1 14.88 33.78 1.31
N LEU A 2 14.50 32.56 0.90
CA LEU A 2 14.69 31.34 1.70
C LEU A 2 16.14 31.24 2.20
N GLU A 3 17.12 31.41 1.31
CA GLU A 3 18.55 31.45 1.67
C GLU A 3 18.92 32.54 2.67
N ALA A 4 18.26 33.70 2.60
CA ALA A 4 18.51 34.80 3.55
C ALA A 4 17.89 34.51 4.92
N LEU A 5 16.76 33.80 4.97
CA LEU A 5 16.16 33.29 6.21
C LEU A 5 16.95 32.12 6.80
N LYS A 6 17.49 31.22 5.94
CA LYS A 6 18.43 30.16 6.33
C LYS A 6 19.68 30.77 6.96
N GLN A 7 20.33 31.73 6.30
CA GLN A 7 21.47 32.45 6.85
C GLN A 7 21.13 33.20 8.15
N PHE A 8 19.98 33.85 8.22
CA PHE A 8 19.52 34.51 9.45
C PHE A 8 19.39 33.55 10.63
N TRP A 9 18.98 32.30 10.39
CA TRP A 9 18.86 31.27 11.42
C TRP A 9 20.20 30.58 11.76
N SER A 10 20.95 30.16 10.74
CA SER A 10 22.20 29.40 10.91
C SER A 10 23.32 30.20 11.57
N TYR A 11 23.40 31.51 11.31
CA TYR A 11 24.46 32.36 11.86
C TYR A 11 24.08 33.08 13.15
N GLY A 12 22.82 32.93 13.60
CA GLY A 12 22.33 33.56 14.82
C GLY A 12 22.38 35.09 14.79
N HIS A 13 21.78 35.70 15.81
CA HIS A 13 21.71 37.14 15.99
C HIS A 13 23.05 37.81 16.36
N GLU A 14 24.16 37.06 16.39
CA GLU A 14 25.46 37.54 16.85
C GLU A 14 25.99 38.76 16.08
N SER A 15 25.49 39.02 14.86
CA SER A 15 25.87 40.18 14.05
C SER A 15 24.96 41.40 14.15
N TYR A 16 23.80 41.32 14.81
CA TYR A 16 22.88 42.46 14.98
C TYR A 16 22.88 42.94 16.44
N ALA A 17 24.03 43.43 16.89
CA ALA A 17 24.22 44.06 18.19
C ALA A 17 23.63 45.49 18.28
N GLU A 18 22.73 45.86 17.35
CA GLU A 18 21.98 47.11 17.40
C GLU A 18 20.53 46.76 17.75
N ASP A 19 19.99 47.38 18.80
CA ASP A 19 18.71 47.10 19.49
C ASP A 19 17.43 47.13 18.62
N ARG A 20 17.52 47.11 17.28
CA ARG A 20 16.39 47.20 16.37
C ARG A 20 16.58 46.39 15.09
N VAL A 21 15.67 45.47 14.83
CA VAL A 21 15.52 44.82 13.52
C VAL A 21 15.27 45.89 12.45
N PRO A 22 16.08 45.99 11.38
CA PRO A 22 15.91 47.03 10.38
C PRO A 22 14.52 47.01 9.73
N THR A 23 13.90 48.18 9.52
CA THR A 23 12.53 48.33 8.98
C THR A 23 12.30 47.59 7.65
N PHE A 24 13.34 47.46 6.83
CA PHE A 24 13.23 46.73 5.56
C PHE A 24 12.98 45.22 5.77
N TYR A 25 13.51 44.61 6.83
CA TYR A 25 13.23 43.21 7.18
C TYR A 25 11.78 43.07 7.62
N LEU A 26 11.30 43.93 8.51
CA LEU A 26 9.89 43.92 8.94
C LEU A 26 8.93 44.07 7.75
N ASN A 27 9.23 44.98 6.83
CA ASN A 27 8.44 45.18 5.61
C ASN A 27 8.50 43.96 4.68
N ALA A 28 9.66 43.30 4.56
CA ALA A 28 9.79 42.07 3.78
C ALA A 28 8.96 40.94 4.40
N LEU A 29 9.04 40.72 5.71
CA LEU A 29 8.25 39.71 6.42
C LEU A 29 6.75 39.97 6.29
N ARG A 30 6.30 41.22 6.44
CA ARG A 30 4.89 41.59 6.24
C ARG A 30 4.43 41.32 4.81
N LYS A 31 5.26 41.68 3.83
CA LYS A 31 4.95 41.42 2.42
C LYS A 31 4.84 39.92 2.13
N ILE A 32 5.71 39.07 2.70
CA ILE A 32 5.62 37.61 2.57
C ILE A 32 4.30 37.12 3.18
N LYS A 33 3.99 37.53 4.42
CA LYS A 33 2.74 37.21 5.12
C LYS A 33 1.49 37.58 4.32
N GLU A 34 1.51 38.70 3.60
CA GLU A 34 0.37 39.23 2.84
C GLU A 34 0.25 38.67 1.41
N THR A 35 1.23 37.89 0.93
CA THR A 35 1.24 37.37 -0.45
C THR A 35 0.60 35.96 -0.51
N PRO A 36 -0.59 35.78 -1.11
CA PRO A 36 -1.25 34.46 -1.14
C PRO A 36 -0.45 33.37 -1.89
N ASN A 37 0.29 33.79 -2.92
CA ASN A 37 1.14 32.91 -3.72
C ASN A 37 2.54 32.72 -3.14
N ALA A 38 2.82 33.26 -1.95
CA ALA A 38 4.07 32.96 -1.27
C ALA A 38 4.10 31.50 -0.84
N ASN A 39 5.32 30.96 -0.77
CA ASN A 39 5.55 29.65 -0.20
C ASN A 39 5.00 29.56 1.22
N TYR A 40 4.28 28.48 1.52
CA TYR A 40 3.59 28.31 2.79
C TYR A 40 4.54 28.43 3.98
N LEU A 41 5.61 27.64 4.02
CA LEU A 41 6.56 27.62 5.15
C LEU A 41 7.25 28.97 5.36
N LEU A 42 7.60 29.66 4.26
CA LEU A 42 8.10 31.04 4.33
C LEU A 42 7.09 32.00 4.97
N SER A 43 5.82 31.90 4.58
CA SER A 43 4.75 32.74 5.12
C SER A 43 4.45 32.43 6.58
N VAL A 44 4.47 31.16 6.98
CA VAL A 44 4.26 30.81 8.39
C VAL A 44 5.43 31.30 9.25
N ARG A 45 6.66 31.11 8.80
CA ARG A 45 7.84 31.63 9.51
C ARG A 45 7.84 33.16 9.58
N ALA A 46 7.44 33.84 8.51
CA ALA A 46 7.32 35.29 8.54
C ALA A 46 6.28 35.76 9.55
N ARG A 47 5.15 35.05 9.70
CA ARG A 47 4.13 35.32 10.73
C ARG A 47 4.69 35.14 12.14
N GLU A 48 5.43 34.07 12.37
CA GLU A 48 6.02 33.74 13.67
C GLU A 48 7.05 34.80 14.09
N ILE A 49 8.01 35.12 13.21
CA ILE A 49 9.03 36.14 13.48
C ILE A 49 8.38 37.50 13.75
N LEU A 50 7.37 37.88 12.96
CA LEU A 50 6.62 39.11 13.20
C LEU A 50 5.91 39.09 14.56
N SER A 51 5.27 37.98 14.91
CA SER A 51 4.59 37.83 16.21
C SER A 51 5.57 37.95 17.38
N MET A 52 6.77 37.37 17.27
CA MET A 52 7.81 37.48 18.29
C MET A 52 8.28 38.94 18.44
N LEU A 53 8.61 39.60 17.32
CA LEU A 53 9.06 40.99 17.32
C LEU A 53 7.97 41.99 17.75
N GLU A 54 6.70 41.63 17.64
CA GLU A 54 5.57 42.42 18.13
C GLU A 54 5.32 42.23 19.64
N GLN A 55 5.73 41.09 20.21
CA GLN A 55 5.50 40.73 21.62
C GLN A 55 6.70 41.00 22.54
N SER A 56 7.93 40.95 22.04
CA SER A 56 9.15 41.24 22.80
C SER A 56 10.19 42.00 21.95
N GLU A 57 10.99 42.86 22.60
CA GLU A 57 12.14 43.51 21.97
C GLU A 57 13.28 42.50 21.69
N ASP A 58 13.31 41.40 22.46
CA ASP A 58 14.30 40.33 22.34
C ASP A 58 13.75 39.12 21.59
N PHE A 59 14.58 38.50 20.75
CA PHE A 59 14.29 37.18 20.18
C PHE A 59 14.41 36.13 21.29
N PRO A 60 13.41 35.26 21.51
CA PRO A 60 13.50 34.24 22.55
C PRO A 60 14.67 33.29 22.20
N ALA A 61 15.68 33.25 23.08
CA ALA A 61 16.80 32.32 22.98
C ALA A 61 16.37 30.83 23.09
N GLU A 62 15.11 30.59 23.48
CA GLU A 62 14.53 29.28 23.82
C GLU A 62 14.00 28.49 22.61
N ALA A 63 14.38 28.85 21.39
CA ALA A 63 13.87 28.22 20.18
C ALA A 63 14.44 26.81 19.89
N ARG A 64 15.21 26.22 20.82
CA ARG A 64 15.78 24.87 20.70
C ARG A 64 15.05 23.91 21.62
N ASP A 65 15.00 22.64 21.21
CA ASP A 65 14.57 21.56 22.08
C ASP A 65 15.56 21.43 23.25
N LEU A 66 15.13 21.78 24.45
CA LEU A 66 15.94 21.65 25.67
C LEU A 66 16.12 20.18 26.09
N LYS A 67 15.18 19.33 25.69
CA LYS A 67 15.14 17.90 26.02
C LYS A 67 15.09 17.10 24.72
N PRO A 68 15.57 15.86 24.67
CA PRO A 68 15.24 14.96 23.58
C PRO A 68 13.71 14.87 23.42
N PHE A 69 13.24 14.77 22.19
CA PHE A 69 11.81 14.75 21.85
C PHE A 69 11.50 13.48 21.05
N GLU A 70 10.27 13.01 21.14
CA GLU A 70 9.79 11.87 20.35
C GLU A 70 9.65 12.31 18.89
N LEU A 71 10.57 11.88 18.04
CA LEU A 71 10.63 12.23 16.62
C LEU A 71 9.61 11.41 15.84
N SER A 72 9.56 10.11 16.08
CA SER A 72 8.49 9.19 15.64
C SER A 72 8.11 8.30 16.81
N LYS A 73 6.95 7.64 16.75
CA LYS A 73 6.45 6.80 17.84
C LYS A 73 7.51 5.84 18.37
N GLY A 74 7.90 6.00 19.63
CA GLY A 74 8.92 5.20 20.28
C GLY A 74 10.37 5.47 19.84
N MET A 75 10.65 6.58 19.15
CA MET A 75 11.99 6.99 18.74
C MET A 75 12.28 8.42 19.16
N TYR A 76 13.30 8.60 19.98
CA TYR A 76 13.70 9.92 20.48
C TYR A 76 14.81 10.53 19.63
N ALA A 77 14.82 11.86 19.54
CA ALA A 77 15.87 12.62 18.86
C ALA A 77 16.27 13.86 19.65
N SER A 78 17.46 14.39 19.35
CA SER A 78 18.01 15.60 19.94
C SER A 78 18.62 16.53 18.90
N THR A 79 18.48 17.84 19.11
CA THR A 79 19.05 18.92 18.28
C THR A 79 20.26 19.62 18.94
N GLN A 80 20.71 19.15 20.11
CA GLN A 80 21.75 19.81 20.91
C GLN A 80 23.18 19.35 20.59
N VAL A 81 23.33 18.31 19.77
CA VAL A 81 24.63 17.87 19.28
C VAL A 81 25.05 18.84 18.16
N ARG A 82 26.33 19.27 18.13
CA ARG A 82 26.86 20.26 17.16
C ARG A 82 26.69 19.87 15.68
N GLU A 83 26.18 18.68 15.40
CA GLU A 83 26.17 18.00 14.11
C GLU A 83 24.76 17.78 13.53
N GLY A 84 23.73 18.46 14.05
CA GLY A 84 22.37 18.39 13.51
C GLY A 84 21.42 17.57 14.39
N VAL A 85 20.42 16.92 13.78
CA VAL A 85 19.49 16.05 14.51
C VAL A 85 20.14 14.67 14.69
N THR A 86 20.16 14.20 15.94
CA THR A 86 20.67 12.87 16.29
C THR A 86 19.57 12.06 16.94
N VAL A 87 19.50 10.78 16.61
CA VAL A 87 18.51 9.81 17.07
C VAL A 87 19.09 8.97 18.20
N VAL A 88 18.23 8.65 19.16
CA VAL A 88 18.53 7.72 20.24
C VAL A 88 18.38 6.30 19.72
N PRO A 89 19.42 5.44 19.82
CA PRO A 89 19.30 4.02 19.52
C PRO A 89 18.14 3.36 20.26
N GLU A 90 17.49 2.38 19.63
CA GLU A 90 16.28 1.76 20.17
C GLU A 90 16.50 1.14 21.57
N ASP A 91 17.68 0.57 21.82
CA ASP A 91 18.07 -0.03 23.09
C ASP A 91 18.28 1.00 24.22
N ALA A 92 18.49 2.27 23.88
CA ALA A 92 18.64 3.39 24.81
C ALA A 92 17.34 4.19 25.06
N ASN A 93 16.23 3.84 24.39
CA ASN A 93 14.95 4.56 24.52
C ASN A 93 14.40 4.59 25.96
N ALA A 94 14.57 3.51 26.71
CA ALA A 94 14.12 3.44 28.11
C ALA A 94 14.98 4.35 29.01
N ASP A 95 16.29 4.39 28.77
CA ASP A 95 17.23 5.20 29.55
C ASP A 95 17.04 6.69 29.28
N VAL A 96 16.85 7.10 28.02
CA VAL A 96 16.57 8.51 27.70
C VAL A 96 15.23 8.96 28.27
N SER A 97 14.20 8.10 28.24
CA SER A 97 12.89 8.42 28.84
C SER A 97 13.02 8.65 30.34
N LYS A 98 13.77 7.80 31.04
CA LYS A 98 14.06 7.95 32.46
C LYS A 98 14.85 9.23 32.76
N ALA A 99 15.86 9.55 31.94
CA ALA A 99 16.65 10.76 32.10
C ALA A 99 15.80 12.03 31.89
N ILE A 100 14.85 12.01 30.95
CA ILE A 100 13.87 13.10 30.75
C ILE A 100 12.97 13.26 31.98
N GLU A 101 12.46 12.16 32.56
CA GLU A 101 11.64 12.21 33.77
C GLU A 101 12.41 12.78 34.97
N GLU A 102 13.66 12.36 35.16
CA GLU A 102 14.53 12.87 36.22
C GLU A 102 14.87 14.35 36.01
N PHE A 103 15.11 14.76 34.75
CA PHE A 103 15.32 16.16 34.38
C PHE A 103 14.08 17.01 34.68
N ASP A 104 12.89 16.54 34.30
CA ASP A 104 11.64 17.25 34.56
C ASP A 104 11.36 17.39 36.06
N ALA A 105 11.59 16.33 36.84
CA ALA A 105 11.49 16.38 38.30
C ALA A 105 12.50 17.35 38.94
N ASN A 106 13.65 17.57 38.30
CA ASN A 106 14.62 18.59 38.73
C ASN A 106 14.19 20.01 38.29
N GLU A 107 13.65 20.18 37.08
CA GLU A 107 13.12 21.47 36.59
C GLU A 107 11.97 21.98 37.50
N GLU A 108 11.09 21.09 37.96
CA GLU A 108 10.02 21.42 38.91
C GLU A 108 10.56 21.99 40.23
N GLN A 109 11.72 21.50 40.70
CA GLN A 109 12.33 21.94 41.96
C GLN A 109 13.13 23.23 41.83
N ILE A 110 13.65 23.55 40.64
CA ILE A 110 14.34 24.83 40.39
C ILE A 110 13.39 25.96 39.99
N THR A 111 12.17 25.62 39.58
CA THR A 111 11.12 26.60 39.29
C THR A 111 10.70 27.30 40.60
N PRO A 112 10.49 28.63 40.62
CA PRO A 112 10.01 29.32 41.81
C PRO A 112 8.72 28.66 42.33
N PRO A 113 8.61 28.37 43.63
CA PRO A 113 7.40 27.79 44.19
C PRO A 113 6.17 28.68 43.91
N GLN A 114 5.03 28.07 43.57
CA GLN A 114 3.82 28.82 43.15
C GLN A 114 3.38 29.88 44.18
N TRP A 115 3.53 29.61 45.48
CA TRP A 115 3.17 30.57 46.52
C TRP A 115 3.99 31.87 46.46
N MET A 116 5.25 31.82 46.00
CA MET A 116 6.08 33.02 45.80
C MET A 116 5.58 33.83 44.60
N VAL A 117 5.17 33.14 43.54
CA VAL A 117 4.58 33.76 42.36
C VAL A 117 3.27 34.45 42.73
N ASP A 118 2.41 33.76 43.48
CA ASP A 118 1.12 34.28 43.94
C ASP A 118 1.30 35.51 44.86
N GLU A 119 2.29 35.49 45.76
CA GLU A 119 2.62 36.61 46.64
C GLU A 119 3.12 37.84 45.85
N ALA A 120 4.01 37.64 44.87
CA ALA A 120 4.47 38.71 43.99
C ALA A 120 3.33 39.34 43.20
N ILE A 121 2.45 38.51 42.61
CA ILE A 121 1.25 38.98 41.89
C ILE A 121 0.32 39.76 42.84
N ALA A 122 0.08 39.26 44.05
CA ALA A 122 -0.75 39.94 45.05
C ALA A 122 -0.18 41.31 45.47
N ASN A 123 1.13 41.46 45.45
CA ASN A 123 1.84 42.71 45.73
C ASN A 123 1.94 43.65 44.52
N GLY A 124 1.41 43.24 43.34
CA GLY A 124 1.50 44.02 42.10
C GLY A 124 2.90 44.02 41.48
N GLU A 125 3.75 43.06 41.86
CA GLU A 125 5.07 42.86 41.27
C GLU A 125 4.95 42.13 39.94
N SER A 126 5.80 42.49 38.98
CA SER A 126 5.83 41.85 37.66
C SER A 126 6.89 40.74 37.56
N TRP A 127 7.62 40.45 38.64
CA TRP A 127 8.73 39.50 38.66
C TRP A 127 8.95 38.94 40.07
N VAL A 128 9.55 37.75 40.15
CA VAL A 128 9.91 37.07 41.41
C VAL A 128 11.43 36.92 41.50
N SER A 129 12.03 37.30 42.62
CA SER A 129 13.44 36.99 42.91
C SER A 129 13.56 35.58 43.49
N TRP A 130 13.98 34.62 42.68
CA TRP A 130 14.23 33.25 43.13
C TRP A 130 15.64 32.81 42.74
N GLN A 131 16.33 32.17 43.67
CA GLN A 131 17.61 31.51 43.41
C GLN A 131 17.47 30.03 43.79
N PRO A 132 17.41 29.11 42.82
CA PRO A 132 17.34 27.70 43.11
C PRO A 132 18.60 27.24 43.86
N PRO A 133 18.49 26.24 44.76
CA PRO A 133 19.63 25.59 45.39
C PRO A 133 20.73 25.21 44.38
N GLN A 134 21.99 25.54 44.70
CA GLN A 134 23.14 25.28 43.81
C GLN A 134 23.30 23.80 43.43
N ASP A 135 22.95 22.89 44.33
CA ASP A 135 23.02 21.45 44.05
C ASP A 135 21.99 21.01 43.00
N LEU A 136 20.79 21.63 42.96
CA LEU A 136 19.81 21.38 41.91
C LEU A 136 20.25 21.95 40.56
N MET A 137 20.97 23.08 40.56
CA MET A 137 21.56 23.64 39.33
C MET A 137 22.68 22.75 38.77
N ARG A 138 23.53 22.19 39.65
CA ARG A 138 24.54 21.20 39.22
C ARG A 138 23.90 19.92 38.72
N ASN A 139 22.86 19.45 39.41
CA ASN A 139 22.10 18.27 39.02
C ASN A 139 21.40 18.49 37.67
N ARG A 140 20.85 19.69 37.43
CA ARG A 140 20.28 20.10 36.14
C ARG A 140 21.28 19.93 35.01
N GLU A 141 22.50 20.45 35.19
CA GLU A 141 23.57 20.35 34.18
C GLU A 141 23.99 18.88 33.96
N HIS A 142 24.05 18.09 35.03
CA HIS A 142 24.35 16.66 34.94
C HIS A 142 23.27 15.91 34.13
N LEU A 143 22.00 16.04 34.51
CA LEU A 143 20.86 15.41 33.85
C LEU A 143 20.71 15.90 32.40
N PHE A 144 20.99 17.17 32.14
CA PHE A 144 21.03 17.73 30.79
C PHE A 144 22.05 17.02 29.90
N ASN A 145 23.29 16.87 30.38
CA ASN A 145 24.31 16.14 29.65
C ASN A 145 23.95 14.66 29.51
N GLU A 146 23.37 14.06 30.56
CA GLU A 146 22.96 12.66 30.57
C GLU A 146 21.89 12.36 29.52
N MET A 147 20.81 13.13 29.44
CA MET A 147 19.75 12.87 28.45
C MET A 147 20.23 13.03 27.00
N HIS A 148 21.18 13.94 26.75
CA HIS A 148 21.73 14.17 25.42
C HIS A 148 22.79 13.16 24.99
N GLN A 149 23.45 12.47 25.94
CA GLN A 149 24.49 11.49 25.60
C GLN A 149 23.94 10.25 24.87
N TYR A 150 22.63 9.98 24.99
CA TYR A 150 21.98 8.84 24.35
C TYR A 150 21.72 9.07 22.85
N ALA A 151 21.62 10.32 22.40
CA ALA A 151 21.38 10.66 21.01
C ALA A 151 22.71 10.61 20.22
N THR A 152 22.97 9.47 19.58
CA THR A 152 24.29 9.15 19.01
C THR A 152 24.27 8.82 17.52
N VAL A 153 23.09 8.56 16.96
CA VAL A 153 22.95 8.15 15.56
C VAL A 153 22.55 9.35 14.71
N PRO A 154 23.32 9.76 13.71
CA PRO A 154 22.92 10.80 12.79
C PRO A 154 21.57 10.50 12.13
N ILE A 155 20.71 11.51 11.99
CA ILE A 155 19.37 11.33 11.41
C ILE A 155 19.41 10.83 9.95
N ASP A 156 20.48 11.10 9.21
CA ASP A 156 20.62 10.67 7.82
C ASP A 156 20.75 9.16 7.67
N GLU A 157 21.19 8.44 8.71
CA GLU A 157 21.20 6.97 8.74
C GLU A 157 19.78 6.38 8.76
N GLN A 158 18.78 7.11 9.28
CA GLN A 158 17.39 6.65 9.34
C GLN A 158 16.66 6.69 7.99
N PHE A 159 17.16 7.47 7.04
CA PHE A 159 16.56 7.56 5.72
C PHE A 159 16.98 6.42 4.79
N GLY A 160 18.08 5.74 5.11
CA GLY A 160 18.73 4.77 4.23
C GLY A 160 19.33 5.44 2.99
N ASP A 161 19.58 4.65 1.95
CA ASP A 161 20.04 5.19 0.67
C ASP A 161 18.91 5.97 0.00
N PHE A 162 19.19 7.23 -0.35
CA PHE A 162 18.37 7.99 -1.30
C PHE A 162 18.86 7.67 -2.72
N PRO A 163 18.24 6.72 -3.43
CA PRO A 163 18.70 6.36 -4.76
C PRO A 163 18.65 7.59 -5.68
N ASN A 164 19.78 7.92 -6.30
CA ASN A 164 19.90 8.92 -7.37
C ASN A 164 19.89 10.41 -6.97
N LEU A 165 20.06 10.77 -5.69
CA LEU A 165 20.26 12.17 -5.29
C LEU A 165 21.75 12.53 -5.26
N GLU A 166 22.11 13.65 -5.87
CA GLU A 166 23.46 14.23 -5.75
C GLU A 166 23.72 14.62 -4.28
N SER A 167 24.93 14.39 -3.77
CA SER A 167 25.31 14.67 -2.36
C SER A 167 24.87 16.07 -1.91
N ALA A 168 25.11 17.10 -2.73
CA ALA A 168 24.73 18.47 -2.38
C ALA A 168 23.22 18.67 -2.19
N LYS A 169 22.39 17.95 -2.98
CA LYS A 169 20.93 17.98 -2.81
C LYS A 169 20.49 17.20 -1.59
N LYS A 170 21.16 16.08 -1.29
CA LYS A 170 20.91 15.33 -0.04
C LYS A 170 21.18 16.23 1.16
N ASP A 171 22.33 16.90 1.21
CA ASP A 171 22.70 17.80 2.30
C ASP A 171 21.70 18.95 2.47
N GLU A 172 21.24 19.55 1.37
CA GLU A 172 20.19 20.57 1.40
C GLU A 172 18.86 20.04 1.93
N MET A 173 18.42 18.86 1.47
CA MET A 173 17.17 18.25 1.93
C MET A 173 17.23 17.85 3.40
N MET A 174 18.40 17.36 3.87
CA MET A 174 18.62 17.01 5.27
C MET A 174 18.61 18.26 6.15
N PHE A 175 19.35 19.30 5.77
CA PHE A 175 19.32 20.57 6.48
C PHE A 175 17.89 21.13 6.58
N ASP A 176 17.13 21.05 5.50
CA ASP A 176 15.74 21.49 5.49
C ASP A 176 14.86 20.62 6.39
N TYR A 177 15.04 19.30 6.40
CA TYR A 177 14.30 18.41 7.31
C TYR A 177 14.60 18.74 8.77
N GLU A 178 15.87 18.84 9.15
CA GLU A 178 16.30 19.20 10.51
C GLU A 178 15.69 20.52 10.98
N TYR A 179 15.67 21.52 10.09
CA TYR A 179 15.03 22.79 10.37
C TYR A 179 13.51 22.63 10.59
N LEU A 180 12.83 21.84 9.77
CA LEU A 180 11.37 21.65 9.86
C LEU A 180 10.93 20.84 11.07
N VAL A 181 11.79 19.95 11.57
CA VAL A 181 11.53 19.20 12.81
C VAL A 181 12.01 19.93 14.07
N SER A 182 12.61 21.12 13.95
CA SER A 182 12.94 21.96 15.10
C SER A 182 11.69 22.42 15.85
N ARG A 183 11.74 22.47 17.19
CA ARG A 183 10.58 22.77 18.06
C ARG A 183 9.61 23.85 17.53
N PRO A 184 10.05 25.08 17.20
CA PRO A 184 9.11 26.14 16.87
C PRO A 184 8.35 25.86 15.58
N VAL A 185 9.05 25.28 14.59
CA VAL A 185 8.47 24.94 13.29
C VAL A 185 7.61 23.68 13.39
N ARG A 186 8.06 22.69 14.14
CA ARG A 186 7.35 21.43 14.40
C ARG A 186 6.01 21.68 15.08
N GLU A 187 6.00 22.39 16.21
CA GLU A 187 4.78 22.72 16.98
C GLU A 187 3.79 23.54 16.13
N MET A 188 4.31 24.43 15.31
CA MET A 188 3.53 25.25 14.40
C MET A 188 2.86 24.42 13.30
N ILE A 189 3.58 23.49 12.69
CA ILE A 189 3.03 22.54 11.70
C ILE A 189 1.96 21.67 12.36
N GLN A 190 2.27 21.05 13.50
CA GLN A 190 1.33 20.19 14.23
C GLN A 190 0.02 20.93 14.55
N ARG A 191 0.11 22.18 15.03
CA ARG A 191 -1.05 23.01 15.32
C ARG A 191 -1.85 23.42 14.08
N GLU A 192 -1.18 23.74 12.97
CA GLU A 192 -1.89 24.18 11.75
C GLU A 192 -2.58 23.01 11.01
N PHE A 193 -2.01 21.81 11.08
CA PHE A 193 -2.53 20.63 10.38
C PHE A 193 -3.31 19.65 11.28
N ASP A 194 -3.39 19.92 12.58
CA ASP A 194 -4.17 19.14 13.56
C ASP A 194 -3.76 17.67 13.65
N PHE A 195 -2.44 17.40 13.66
CA PHE A 195 -1.88 16.07 13.90
C PHE A 195 -0.49 16.16 14.52
N GLU A 196 -0.02 15.06 15.11
CA GLU A 196 1.31 14.97 15.68
C GLU A 196 2.31 14.38 14.67
N LEU A 197 3.43 15.06 14.41
CA LEU A 197 4.42 14.57 13.44
C LEU A 197 4.99 13.20 13.82
N LYS A 198 5.04 12.89 15.12
CA LYS A 198 5.51 11.60 15.64
C LYS A 198 4.62 10.41 15.28
N ASP A 199 3.38 10.65 14.85
CA ASP A 199 2.48 9.59 14.38
C ASP A 199 2.85 9.11 12.97
N LEU A 200 3.77 9.81 12.30
CA LEU A 200 4.38 9.42 11.03
C LEU A 200 5.78 8.84 11.27
N SER A 201 6.17 7.86 10.48
CA SER A 201 7.56 7.43 10.35
C SER A 201 8.44 8.57 9.84
N ILE A 202 9.75 8.52 10.10
CA ILE A 202 10.71 9.54 9.65
C ILE A 202 10.64 9.75 8.13
N LYS A 203 10.48 8.68 7.34
CA LYS A 203 10.33 8.77 5.89
C LYS A 203 9.03 9.48 5.48
N GLU A 204 7.91 9.12 6.10
CA GLU A 204 6.62 9.78 5.85
C GLU A 204 6.70 11.28 6.20
N GLN A 205 7.29 11.63 7.35
CA GLN A 205 7.53 13.02 7.73
C GLN A 205 8.35 13.76 6.68
N PHE A 206 9.45 13.18 6.23
CA PHE A 206 10.33 13.81 5.25
C PHE A 206 9.63 14.13 3.93
N TYR A 207 8.85 13.19 3.38
CA TYR A 207 8.11 13.45 2.14
C TYR A 207 6.98 14.46 2.33
N PHE A 208 6.25 14.38 3.44
CA PHE A 208 5.22 15.37 3.78
C PHE A 208 5.80 16.77 3.95
N LEU A 209 6.87 16.92 4.73
CA LEU A 209 7.54 18.20 4.97
C LEU A 209 8.17 18.77 3.69
N ASN A 210 8.73 17.91 2.83
CA ASN A 210 9.22 18.34 1.51
C ASN A 210 8.10 18.76 0.55
N TYR A 211 6.90 18.18 0.67
CA TYR A 211 5.73 18.68 -0.04
C TYR A 211 5.32 20.07 0.47
N LEU A 212 5.26 20.28 1.79
CA LEU A 212 4.96 21.59 2.39
C LEU A 212 5.93 22.70 1.94
N LYS A 213 7.18 22.35 1.67
CA LYS A 213 8.19 23.28 1.12
C LYS A 213 7.87 23.77 -0.29
N LYS A 214 6.94 23.16 -1.02
CA LYS A 214 6.64 23.51 -2.41
C LYS A 214 5.29 24.20 -2.57
N ILE A 215 4.37 24.02 -1.62
CA ILE A 215 3.01 24.56 -1.74
C ILE A 215 2.92 26.05 -1.37
N THR A 216 1.93 26.72 -1.94
CA THR A 216 1.55 28.11 -1.62
C THR A 216 0.65 28.16 -0.37
N VAL A 217 0.44 29.35 0.18
CA VAL A 217 -0.52 29.54 1.29
C VAL A 217 -1.92 29.04 0.92
N THR A 218 -2.39 29.33 -0.29
CA THR A 218 -3.70 28.85 -0.77
C THR A 218 -3.80 27.34 -0.80
N ASN A 219 -2.78 26.65 -1.32
CA ASN A 219 -2.78 25.19 -1.36
C ASN A 219 -2.63 24.57 0.04
N ALA A 220 -1.96 25.27 0.96
CA ALA A 220 -1.85 24.83 2.34
C ALA A 220 -3.21 24.80 3.05
N ASP A 221 -4.13 25.72 2.75
CA ASP A 221 -5.48 25.66 3.33
C ASP A 221 -6.27 24.44 2.84
N THR A 222 -6.12 24.06 1.56
CA THR A 222 -6.65 22.78 1.06
C THR A 222 -6.02 21.59 1.79
N MET A 223 -4.71 21.65 2.05
CA MET A 223 -3.99 20.62 2.77
C MET A 223 -4.41 20.52 4.25
N LYS A 224 -4.72 21.63 4.92
CA LYS A 224 -5.28 21.63 6.29
C LYS A 224 -6.66 20.99 6.33
N HIS A 225 -7.48 21.28 5.33
CA HIS A 225 -8.80 20.64 5.23
C HIS A 225 -8.65 19.12 5.01
N PHE A 226 -7.71 18.73 4.15
CA PHE A 226 -7.36 17.33 3.92
C PHE A 226 -6.90 16.64 5.21
N THR A 227 -6.03 17.25 6.02
CA THR A 227 -5.57 16.64 7.28
C THR A 227 -6.69 16.54 8.31
N GLN A 228 -7.58 17.53 8.39
CA GLN A 228 -8.75 17.48 9.27
C GLN A 228 -9.72 16.34 8.91
N LEU A 229 -9.85 16.02 7.62
CA LEU A 229 -10.73 14.95 7.15
C LEU A 229 -10.12 13.56 7.34
N TYR A 230 -8.84 13.39 7.01
CA TYR A 230 -8.22 12.06 6.87
C TYR A 230 -7.13 11.76 7.90
N GLY A 231 -6.76 12.74 8.73
CA GLY A 231 -5.75 12.61 9.78
C GLY A 231 -4.45 11.99 9.29
N VAL A 232 -3.92 11.07 10.11
CA VAL A 232 -2.66 10.36 9.86
C VAL A 232 -2.74 9.52 8.59
N ASP A 233 -3.85 8.82 8.33
CA ASP A 233 -3.99 7.95 7.16
C ASP A 233 -3.83 8.73 5.85
N GLY A 234 -4.43 9.92 5.78
CA GLY A 234 -4.21 10.86 4.67
C GLY A 234 -2.75 11.29 4.56
N MET A 235 -2.09 11.60 5.67
CA MET A 235 -0.69 12.04 5.67
C MET A 235 0.30 10.98 5.19
N ARG A 236 0.07 9.72 5.55
CA ARG A 236 0.92 8.61 5.13
C ARG A 236 1.00 8.44 3.61
N THR A 237 -0.04 8.86 2.87
CA THR A 237 -0.07 8.81 1.40
C THR A 237 1.07 9.58 0.73
N PHE A 238 1.64 10.59 1.39
CA PHE A 238 2.76 11.36 0.88
C PHE A 238 4.05 10.56 0.76
N LEU A 239 4.15 9.38 1.39
CA LEU A 239 5.27 8.46 1.13
C LEU A 239 5.34 8.02 -0.34
N SER A 240 4.21 8.03 -1.06
CA SER A 240 4.20 7.72 -2.51
C SER A 240 5.04 8.70 -3.34
N LEU A 241 5.33 9.90 -2.82
CA LEU A 241 6.24 10.85 -3.46
C LEU A 241 7.70 10.36 -3.53
N GLU A 242 8.06 9.28 -2.82
CA GLU A 242 9.37 8.63 -2.96
C GLU A 242 9.64 8.19 -4.40
N ARG A 243 8.62 7.69 -5.10
CA ARG A 243 8.76 7.16 -6.47
C ARG A 243 7.85 7.85 -7.49
N GLY A 244 6.93 8.68 -7.01
CA GLY A 244 6.02 9.47 -7.84
C GLY A 244 6.66 10.73 -8.39
N ASP A 245 5.98 11.35 -9.35
CA ASP A 245 6.35 12.70 -9.80
C ASP A 245 5.85 13.78 -8.82
N GLU A 246 6.35 15.01 -9.00
CA GLU A 246 5.95 16.14 -8.14
C GLU A 246 4.46 16.48 -8.22
N SER A 247 3.76 16.05 -9.29
CA SER A 247 2.32 16.30 -9.43
C SER A 247 1.47 15.40 -8.55
N LEU A 248 2.01 14.24 -8.15
CA LEU A 248 1.28 13.24 -7.37
C LEU A 248 0.75 13.81 -6.05
N GLY A 249 1.52 14.67 -5.37
CA GLY A 249 1.08 15.31 -4.12
C GLY A 249 -0.16 16.18 -4.31
N ASN A 250 -0.24 16.91 -5.42
CA ASN A 250 -1.42 17.71 -5.74
C ASN A 250 -2.62 16.82 -6.13
N ASN A 251 -2.37 15.70 -6.81
CA ASN A 251 -3.42 14.75 -7.16
C ASN A 251 -4.01 14.08 -5.91
N ILE A 252 -3.17 13.72 -4.93
CA ILE A 252 -3.61 13.18 -3.62
C ILE A 252 -4.53 14.18 -2.93
N VAL A 253 -4.11 15.43 -2.80
CA VAL A 253 -4.91 16.48 -2.14
C VAL A 253 -6.22 16.74 -2.88
N ALA A 254 -6.17 16.82 -4.22
CA ALA A 254 -7.37 17.01 -5.03
C ALA A 254 -8.33 15.82 -4.92
N PHE A 255 -7.81 14.59 -4.93
CA PHE A 255 -8.61 13.38 -4.75
C PHE A 255 -9.28 13.35 -3.37
N GLY A 256 -8.61 13.87 -2.33
CA GLY A 256 -9.17 14.04 -1.00
C GLY A 256 -10.39 14.97 -0.91
N LEU A 257 -10.80 15.66 -1.99
CA LEU A 257 -12.06 16.41 -2.02
C LEU A 257 -13.28 15.51 -2.28
N HIS A 258 -13.07 14.20 -2.49
CA HIS A 258 -14.11 13.20 -2.73
C HIS A 258 -14.33 12.32 -1.48
N ASP A 259 -14.92 12.92 -0.43
CA ASP A 259 -15.02 12.34 0.93
C ASP A 259 -15.51 10.88 0.98
N GLU A 260 -16.49 10.50 0.15
CA GLU A 260 -17.08 9.16 0.15
C GLU A 260 -16.10 8.05 -0.31
N VAL A 261 -15.13 8.40 -1.17
CA VAL A 261 -14.20 7.44 -1.78
C VAL A 261 -12.79 7.59 -1.23
N ALA A 262 -12.34 8.81 -0.96
CA ALA A 262 -10.96 9.10 -0.63
C ALA A 262 -10.55 8.52 0.73
N GLY A 263 -11.41 8.61 1.75
CA GLY A 263 -11.16 8.05 3.08
C GLY A 263 -10.79 6.56 3.03
N PRO A 264 -11.64 5.70 2.43
CA PRO A 264 -11.33 4.28 2.22
C PRO A 264 -10.02 4.01 1.47
N VAL A 265 -9.65 4.81 0.47
CA VAL A 265 -8.35 4.66 -0.23
C VAL A 265 -7.18 4.95 0.70
N PHE A 266 -7.25 6.05 1.44
CA PHE A 266 -6.15 6.47 2.29
C PHE A 266 -5.96 5.52 3.47
N GLN A 267 -7.07 5.05 4.06
CA GLN A 267 -7.03 3.99 5.06
C GLN A 267 -6.40 2.72 4.48
N TYR A 268 -6.83 2.27 3.29
CA TYR A 268 -6.25 1.12 2.59
C TYR A 268 -4.73 1.26 2.40
N TYR A 269 -4.29 2.42 1.92
CA TYR A 269 -2.88 2.71 1.71
C TYR A 269 -2.10 2.68 3.03
N SER A 270 -2.64 3.27 4.10
CA SER A 270 -2.06 3.27 5.45
C SER A 270 -1.94 1.85 6.04
N GLU A 271 -2.93 0.99 5.82
CA GLU A 271 -2.91 -0.41 6.25
C GLU A 271 -1.82 -1.21 5.52
N LEU A 272 -1.62 -0.96 4.22
CA LEU A 272 -0.53 -1.57 3.46
C LEU A 272 0.84 -1.11 3.97
N LEU A 273 1.04 0.18 4.21
CA LEU A 273 2.30 0.68 4.78
C LEU A 273 2.57 0.08 6.16
N SER A 274 1.57 0.02 7.02
CA SER A 274 1.67 -0.63 8.34
C SER A 274 1.99 -2.13 8.21
N SER A 275 1.58 -2.78 7.13
CA SER A 275 1.93 -4.17 6.84
C SER A 275 3.36 -4.29 6.31
N ALA A 276 3.84 -3.32 5.54
CA ALA A 276 5.21 -3.24 5.07
C ALA A 276 6.20 -3.04 6.22
N GLU A 277 5.86 -2.18 7.20
CA GLU A 277 6.64 -1.99 8.43
C GLU A 277 6.74 -3.28 9.25
N ARG A 278 5.69 -4.13 9.22
CA ARG A 278 5.67 -5.42 9.90
C ARG A 278 6.26 -6.57 9.08
N ALA A 279 6.74 -6.31 7.86
CA ALA A 279 7.23 -7.34 6.94
C ALA A 279 8.32 -8.22 7.60
N GLU A 280 9.27 -7.62 8.32
CA GLU A 280 10.33 -8.38 8.98
C GLU A 280 9.81 -9.31 10.08
N ALA A 281 8.94 -8.80 10.95
CA ALA A 281 8.30 -9.61 11.99
C ALA A 281 7.43 -10.72 11.39
N LEU A 282 6.73 -10.44 10.29
CA LEU A 282 5.93 -11.43 9.56
C LEU A 282 6.82 -12.51 8.94
N VAL A 283 7.87 -12.12 8.22
CA VAL A 283 8.79 -13.07 7.57
C VAL A 283 9.48 -13.96 8.61
N LYS A 284 10.00 -13.39 9.71
CA LYS A 284 10.59 -14.17 10.82
C LYS A 284 9.57 -15.15 11.41
N LYS A 285 8.34 -14.69 11.70
CA LYS A 285 7.31 -15.52 12.33
C LYS A 285 6.86 -16.69 11.45
N VAL A 286 6.80 -16.48 10.13
CA VAL A 286 6.16 -17.45 9.23
C VAL A 286 7.18 -18.40 8.61
N SER A 287 8.38 -17.94 8.28
CA SER A 287 9.39 -18.77 7.61
C SER A 287 10.43 -19.38 8.54
N ASP A 288 10.39 -19.08 9.84
CA ASP A 288 11.38 -19.51 10.85
C ASP A 288 12.83 -19.19 10.42
N CYS A 289 12.99 -18.17 9.56
CA CYS A 289 14.29 -17.77 9.05
C CYS A 289 15.03 -16.86 10.03
N GLU A 290 16.37 -16.96 10.01
CA GLU A 290 17.25 -16.08 10.75
C GLU A 290 18.40 -15.59 9.85
N GLY A 291 19.01 -14.46 10.23
CA GLY A 291 20.18 -13.91 9.55
C GLY A 291 19.87 -13.10 8.29
N GLU A 292 20.91 -12.90 7.47
CA GLU A 292 20.91 -11.96 6.34
C GLU A 292 19.88 -12.30 5.26
N ALA A 293 19.71 -13.58 4.91
CA ALA A 293 18.71 -14.02 3.94
C ALA A 293 17.28 -13.69 4.38
N CYS A 294 17.01 -13.73 5.69
CA CYS A 294 15.71 -13.39 6.26
C CYS A 294 15.44 -11.88 6.16
N ALA A 295 16.46 -11.06 6.43
CA ALA A 295 16.40 -9.61 6.28
C ALA A 295 16.24 -9.20 4.80
N GLU A 296 16.94 -9.86 3.88
CA GLU A 296 16.80 -9.62 2.44
C GLU A 296 15.37 -9.94 1.96
N LEU A 297 14.85 -11.10 2.36
CA LEU A 297 13.48 -11.50 2.05
C LEU A 297 12.45 -10.52 2.64
N ALA A 298 12.58 -10.17 3.91
CA ALA A 298 11.73 -9.16 4.56
C ALA A 298 11.75 -7.83 3.81
N ASN A 299 12.92 -7.39 3.33
CA ASN A 299 13.04 -6.19 2.52
C ASN A 299 12.37 -6.33 1.16
N GLN A 300 12.55 -7.45 0.45
CA GLN A 300 11.84 -7.68 -0.82
C GLN A 300 10.32 -7.65 -0.64
N VAL A 301 9.83 -8.27 0.43
CA VAL A 301 8.43 -8.26 0.84
C VAL A 301 7.95 -6.84 1.11
N ARG A 302 8.66 -6.08 1.97
CA ARG A 302 8.38 -4.69 2.29
C ARG A 302 8.29 -3.82 1.02
N GLU A 303 9.29 -3.94 0.15
CA GLU A 303 9.37 -3.17 -1.09
C GLU A 303 8.23 -3.49 -2.06
N ASN A 304 7.83 -4.75 -2.18
CA ASN A 304 6.71 -5.12 -3.03
C ASN A 304 5.36 -4.61 -2.47
N ILE A 305 5.16 -4.60 -1.15
CA ILE A 305 3.97 -3.98 -0.54
C ILE A 305 3.93 -2.49 -0.88
N ILE A 306 5.03 -1.78 -0.66
CA ILE A 306 5.12 -0.33 -0.91
C ILE A 306 4.87 -0.04 -2.40
N ASN A 307 5.52 -0.78 -3.31
CA ASN A 307 5.31 -0.65 -4.74
C ASN A 307 3.84 -0.83 -5.15
N ARG A 308 3.17 -1.83 -4.55
CA ARG A 308 1.77 -2.10 -4.84
C ARG A 308 0.87 -0.99 -4.30
N ALA A 309 1.05 -0.62 -3.03
CA ALA A 309 0.31 0.45 -2.38
C ALA A 309 0.39 1.74 -3.21
N GLN A 310 1.59 2.08 -3.68
CA GLN A 310 1.81 3.25 -4.51
C GLN A 310 1.11 3.15 -5.86
N LYS A 311 1.25 2.04 -6.59
CA LYS A 311 0.56 1.87 -7.89
C LYS A 311 -0.96 2.01 -7.76
N ASP A 312 -1.52 1.41 -6.71
CA ASP A 312 -2.96 1.46 -6.47
C ASP A 312 -3.40 2.90 -6.11
N LEU A 313 -2.64 3.60 -5.27
CA LEU A 313 -2.89 5.01 -4.95
C LEU A 313 -2.77 5.90 -6.18
N GLU A 314 -1.71 5.75 -6.98
CA GLU A 314 -1.50 6.54 -8.20
C GLU A 314 -2.63 6.35 -9.20
N LYS A 315 -3.10 5.09 -9.37
CA LYS A 315 -4.25 4.80 -10.22
C LYS A 315 -5.53 5.42 -9.67
N ALA A 316 -5.73 5.37 -8.36
CA ALA A 316 -6.88 5.99 -7.69
C ALA A 316 -6.91 7.50 -7.88
N VAL A 317 -5.83 8.20 -7.54
CA VAL A 317 -5.79 9.68 -7.56
C VAL A 317 -5.72 10.27 -8.97
N ARG A 318 -5.45 9.45 -10.00
CA ARG A 318 -5.46 9.85 -11.42
C ARG A 318 -6.72 9.44 -12.16
N ALA A 319 -7.62 8.70 -11.52
CA ALA A 319 -8.88 8.31 -12.15
C ALA A 319 -9.73 9.54 -12.45
N HIS A 320 -10.39 9.55 -13.62
CA HIS A 320 -11.28 10.65 -14.00
C HIS A 320 -12.60 10.62 -13.22
N ASP A 321 -13.09 9.42 -12.87
CA ASP A 321 -14.27 9.23 -12.02
C ASP A 321 -13.87 8.52 -10.71
N PRO A 322 -13.96 9.21 -9.56
CA PRO A 322 -13.73 8.60 -8.24
C PRO A 322 -14.62 7.37 -7.97
N SER A 323 -15.80 7.28 -8.57
CA SER A 323 -16.73 6.17 -8.37
C SER A 323 -16.21 4.85 -8.95
N GLU A 324 -15.48 4.91 -10.07
CA GLU A 324 -14.80 3.74 -10.64
C GLU A 324 -13.69 3.23 -9.72
N VAL A 325 -13.05 4.14 -8.98
CA VAL A 325 -12.05 3.79 -7.98
C VAL A 325 -12.71 3.06 -6.82
N PHE A 326 -13.89 3.47 -6.35
CA PHE A 326 -14.62 2.79 -5.27
C PHE A 326 -14.86 1.29 -5.53
N ALA A 327 -15.38 0.95 -6.72
CA ALA A 327 -15.57 -0.44 -7.11
C ALA A 327 -14.25 -1.21 -7.26
N GLN A 328 -13.16 -0.52 -7.62
CA GLN A 328 -11.83 -1.13 -7.67
C GLN A 328 -11.18 -1.21 -6.28
N ILE A 329 -11.51 -0.34 -5.33
CA ILE A 329 -10.97 -0.34 -3.97
C ILE A 329 -11.44 -1.55 -3.19
N GLU A 330 -12.68 -1.98 -3.33
CA GLU A 330 -13.08 -3.26 -2.71
C GLU A 330 -12.24 -4.42 -3.25
N ASN A 331 -11.92 -4.40 -4.55
CA ASN A 331 -11.01 -5.35 -5.17
C ASN A 331 -9.54 -5.14 -4.75
N TYR A 332 -9.10 -3.91 -4.49
CA TYR A 332 -7.75 -3.61 -4.01
C TYR A 332 -7.58 -4.02 -2.55
N VAL A 333 -8.54 -3.71 -1.67
CA VAL A 333 -8.60 -4.14 -0.28
C VAL A 333 -8.63 -5.66 -0.20
N ALA A 334 -9.39 -6.32 -1.07
CA ALA A 334 -9.31 -7.77 -1.25
C ALA A 334 -7.87 -8.14 -1.65
N ALA A 335 -7.38 -7.71 -2.81
CA ALA A 335 -6.05 -8.05 -3.36
C ALA A 335 -4.87 -7.74 -2.43
N ALA A 336 -4.95 -6.73 -1.58
CA ALA A 336 -3.96 -6.42 -0.55
C ALA A 336 -4.05 -7.36 0.63
N LYS A 337 -5.26 -7.76 1.05
CA LYS A 337 -5.40 -8.87 2.00
C LYS A 337 -4.89 -10.16 1.36
N GLU A 338 -5.10 -10.36 0.06
CA GLU A 338 -4.50 -11.48 -0.69
C GLU A 338 -2.98 -11.38 -0.74
N TYR A 339 -2.42 -10.17 -0.85
CA TYR A 339 -0.98 -9.92 -0.90
C TYR A 339 -0.34 -10.02 0.49
N VAL A 340 -0.93 -9.43 1.52
CA VAL A 340 -0.52 -9.62 2.92
C VAL A 340 -0.66 -11.09 3.31
N ALA A 341 -1.68 -11.80 2.81
CA ALA A 341 -1.75 -13.25 2.92
C ALA A 341 -0.58 -13.91 2.16
N LEU A 342 -0.32 -13.58 0.89
CA LEU A 342 0.85 -14.04 0.11
C LEU A 342 2.19 -13.82 0.83
N LEU A 343 2.29 -12.77 1.64
CA LEU A 343 3.47 -12.47 2.44
C LEU A 343 3.51 -13.23 3.76
N GLN A 344 2.35 -13.55 4.32
CA GLN A 344 2.20 -14.67 5.26
C GLN A 344 2.45 -16.02 4.55
N GLU A 345 2.56 -16.08 3.23
CA GLU A 345 2.82 -17.31 2.48
C GLU A 345 4.24 -17.52 1.99
N VAL A 346 5.11 -16.53 2.11
CA VAL A 346 6.54 -16.80 2.01
C VAL A 346 6.98 -17.84 3.07
N GLY A 347 6.14 -18.09 4.10
CA GLY A 347 6.21 -19.29 4.93
C GLY A 347 5.05 -20.30 4.83
N ALA A 348 4.04 -20.13 3.97
CA ALA A 348 3.03 -21.17 3.66
C ALA A 348 3.51 -22.20 2.62
N GLY A 349 4.83 -22.36 2.50
CA GLY A 349 5.46 -23.36 1.65
C GLY A 349 5.53 -22.97 0.18
N LYS A 350 6.47 -23.60 -0.53
CA LYS A 350 6.61 -23.48 -1.98
C LYS A 350 5.40 -24.14 -2.67
N ILE A 351 4.93 -23.60 -3.79
CA ILE A 351 3.98 -24.31 -4.65
C ILE A 351 4.66 -25.60 -5.16
N GLU A 352 4.17 -26.73 -4.69
CA GLU A 352 4.69 -28.05 -5.01
C GLU A 352 4.02 -28.61 -6.26
N HIS A 353 4.79 -29.33 -7.07
CA HIS A 353 4.23 -30.22 -8.09
C HIS A 353 4.16 -31.63 -7.51
N VAL A 354 2.96 -32.22 -7.50
CA VAL A 354 2.70 -33.52 -6.90
C VAL A 354 1.93 -34.37 -7.91
N ASN A 355 2.42 -35.55 -8.24
CA ASN A 355 1.68 -36.50 -9.08
C ASN A 355 0.55 -37.13 -8.27
N SER A 356 -0.52 -37.56 -8.94
CA SER A 356 -1.67 -38.21 -8.26
C SER A 356 -1.26 -39.39 -7.35
N SER A 357 -0.29 -40.20 -7.80
CA SER A 357 0.24 -41.35 -7.07
C SER A 357 1.07 -41.00 -5.83
N GLU A 358 1.50 -39.75 -5.67
CA GLU A 358 2.32 -39.29 -4.55
C GLU A 358 1.47 -38.78 -3.38
N LEU A 359 0.17 -38.54 -3.61
CA LEU A 359 -0.76 -38.07 -2.58
C LEU A 359 -1.12 -39.20 -1.61
N SER A 360 -0.87 -38.96 -0.32
CA SER A 360 -1.35 -39.81 0.77
C SER A 360 -2.87 -39.77 0.89
N ASN A 361 -3.45 -40.79 1.55
CA ASN A 361 -4.90 -40.85 1.80
C ASN A 361 -5.42 -39.63 2.58
N ASP A 362 -4.61 -39.12 3.53
CA ASP A 362 -4.98 -37.94 4.34
C ASP A 362 -5.04 -36.67 3.48
N GLU A 363 -4.13 -36.52 2.53
CA GLU A 363 -4.12 -35.40 1.58
C GLU A 363 -5.29 -35.47 0.61
N GLN A 364 -5.57 -36.64 0.05
CA GLN A 364 -6.75 -36.86 -0.80
C GLN A 364 -8.04 -36.51 -0.03
N SER A 365 -8.14 -36.95 1.22
CA SER A 365 -9.27 -36.61 2.10
C SER A 365 -9.36 -35.10 2.35
N ARG A 366 -8.23 -34.42 2.54
CA ARG A 366 -8.18 -32.96 2.71
C ARG A 366 -8.63 -32.24 1.45
N MET A 367 -8.18 -32.65 0.27
CA MET A 367 -8.59 -32.05 -1.01
C MET A 367 -10.07 -32.23 -1.29
N LYS A 368 -10.65 -33.41 -0.98
CA LYS A 368 -12.10 -33.64 -1.03
C LYS A 368 -12.87 -32.71 -0.08
N THR A 369 -12.33 -32.47 1.11
CA THR A 369 -12.92 -31.53 2.09
C THR A 369 -12.93 -30.10 1.58
N LEU A 370 -11.81 -29.64 1.01
CA LEU A 370 -11.69 -28.31 0.40
C LEU A 370 -12.66 -28.12 -0.77
N LEU A 371 -12.73 -29.10 -1.67
CA LEU A 371 -13.69 -29.11 -2.77
C LEU A 371 -15.11 -28.95 -2.25
N LYS A 372 -15.50 -29.81 -1.30
CA LYS A 372 -16.86 -29.80 -0.75
C LYS A 372 -17.20 -28.44 -0.14
N ALA A 373 -16.31 -27.88 0.68
CA ALA A 373 -16.53 -26.58 1.32
C ALA A 373 -16.73 -25.44 0.30
N ASN A 374 -15.90 -25.42 -0.75
CA ASN A 374 -15.98 -24.38 -1.78
C ASN A 374 -17.24 -24.52 -2.65
N TYR A 375 -17.57 -25.75 -3.06
CA TYR A 375 -18.74 -26.00 -3.89
C TYR A 375 -20.06 -25.89 -3.13
N ASP A 376 -20.12 -26.26 -1.85
CA ASP A 376 -21.30 -26.00 -1.02
C ASP A 376 -21.59 -24.49 -0.89
N LYS A 377 -20.53 -23.68 -0.81
CA LYS A 377 -20.64 -22.22 -0.74
C LYS A 377 -21.03 -21.61 -2.09
N ALA A 378 -20.44 -22.07 -3.18
CA ALA A 378 -20.69 -21.55 -4.53
C ALA A 378 -22.02 -22.03 -5.12
N TYR A 379 -22.53 -23.18 -4.66
CA TYR A 379 -23.73 -23.86 -5.13
C TYR A 379 -24.59 -24.34 -3.94
N PRO A 380 -25.18 -23.41 -3.18
CA PRO A 380 -25.96 -23.76 -1.99
C PRO A 380 -27.32 -24.40 -2.33
N GLU A 381 -27.83 -24.25 -3.56
CA GLU A 381 -29.15 -24.73 -3.94
C GLU A 381 -29.18 -26.27 -4.12
N PRO A 382 -30.25 -26.96 -3.64
CA PRO A 382 -30.37 -28.41 -3.75
C PRO A 382 -30.37 -28.97 -5.18
N GLU A 383 -30.80 -28.19 -6.17
CA GLU A 383 -30.75 -28.59 -7.58
C GLU A 383 -29.33 -28.78 -8.13
N ASN A 384 -28.30 -28.28 -7.44
CA ASN A 384 -26.90 -28.46 -7.84
C ASN A 384 -26.26 -29.72 -7.21
N GLU A 385 -26.98 -30.56 -6.47
CA GLU A 385 -26.39 -31.74 -5.80
C GLU A 385 -25.79 -32.75 -6.80
N ASP A 386 -26.46 -33.00 -7.93
CA ASP A 386 -25.93 -33.90 -8.96
C ASP A 386 -24.64 -33.35 -9.60
N PHE A 387 -24.58 -32.04 -9.82
CA PHE A 387 -23.37 -31.36 -10.28
C PHE A 387 -22.23 -31.44 -9.25
N LYS A 388 -22.50 -31.14 -7.97
CA LYS A 388 -21.50 -31.25 -6.89
C LYS A 388 -20.98 -32.68 -6.76
N ALA A 389 -21.87 -33.68 -6.87
CA ALA A 389 -21.51 -35.09 -6.85
C ALA A 389 -20.65 -35.49 -8.07
N ALA A 390 -20.98 -35.00 -9.26
CA ALA A 390 -20.20 -35.25 -10.47
C ALA A 390 -18.78 -34.67 -10.36
N VAL A 391 -18.64 -33.43 -9.88
CA VAL A 391 -17.34 -32.79 -9.66
C VAL A 391 -16.53 -33.53 -8.58
N ALA A 392 -17.15 -33.93 -7.47
CA ALA A 392 -16.49 -34.71 -6.44
C ALA A 392 -16.03 -36.09 -6.94
N SER A 393 -16.85 -36.74 -7.77
CA SER A 393 -16.49 -38.01 -8.42
C SER A 393 -15.33 -37.85 -9.39
N SER A 394 -15.32 -36.77 -10.18
CA SER A 394 -14.21 -36.44 -11.08
C SER A 394 -12.89 -36.25 -10.31
N LEU A 395 -12.90 -35.50 -9.20
CA LEU A 395 -11.72 -35.37 -8.33
C LEU A 395 -11.28 -36.74 -7.78
N GLU A 396 -12.21 -37.58 -7.32
CA GLU A 396 -11.88 -38.90 -6.78
C GLU A 396 -11.22 -39.82 -7.81
N LYS A 397 -11.71 -39.83 -9.05
CA LYS A 397 -11.09 -40.59 -10.16
C LYS A 397 -9.67 -40.09 -10.45
N SER A 398 -9.46 -38.78 -10.36
CA SER A 398 -8.16 -38.15 -10.66
C SER A 398 -7.02 -38.62 -9.75
N PHE A 399 -7.31 -39.04 -8.51
CA PHE A 399 -6.29 -39.60 -7.61
C PHE A 399 -5.71 -40.94 -8.08
N SER A 400 -6.40 -41.64 -8.98
CA SER A 400 -5.93 -42.91 -9.57
C SER A 400 -5.46 -42.76 -11.02
N ASN A 401 -5.52 -41.55 -11.59
CA ASN A 401 -5.15 -41.30 -12.97
C ASN A 401 -3.67 -40.89 -13.07
N PRO A 402 -2.81 -41.67 -13.76
CA PRO A 402 -1.38 -41.35 -13.91
C PRO A 402 -1.12 -40.09 -14.74
N ASP A 403 -2.09 -39.65 -15.55
CA ASP A 403 -1.99 -38.43 -16.36
C ASP A 403 -2.46 -37.17 -15.60
N THR A 404 -2.85 -37.33 -14.32
CA THR A 404 -3.22 -36.23 -13.42
C THR A 404 -2.01 -35.78 -12.60
N SER A 405 -1.81 -34.47 -12.56
CA SER A 405 -0.88 -33.79 -11.69
C SER A 405 -1.58 -32.70 -10.88
N PHE A 406 -1.02 -32.40 -9.72
CA PHE A 406 -1.50 -31.34 -8.84
C PHE A 406 -0.42 -30.32 -8.60
N ARG A 407 -0.81 -29.05 -8.56
CA ARG A 407 -0.05 -28.01 -7.88
C ARG A 407 -0.66 -27.85 -6.51
N VAL A 408 0.16 -27.88 -5.46
CA VAL A 408 -0.29 -27.94 -4.08
C VAL A 408 0.42 -26.86 -3.27
N LEU A 409 -0.32 -26.20 -2.40
CA LEU A 409 0.20 -25.28 -1.41
C LEU A 409 -0.05 -25.84 -0.01
N ARG A 410 0.98 -25.77 0.85
CA ARG A 410 0.99 -26.42 2.17
C ARG A 410 1.35 -25.47 3.29
N ASP A 411 0.43 -25.28 4.21
CA ASP A 411 0.74 -24.66 5.49
C ASP A 411 0.89 -25.74 6.57
N ASN A 412 2.02 -25.73 7.28
CA ASN A 412 2.34 -26.69 8.35
C ASN A 412 2.11 -28.16 7.93
N GLY A 413 2.54 -28.50 6.70
CA GLY A 413 2.40 -29.84 6.10
C GLY A 413 1.01 -30.19 5.58
N LYS A 414 -0.01 -29.35 5.78
CA LYS A 414 -1.39 -29.59 5.34
C LYS A 414 -1.69 -28.85 4.05
N ILE A 415 -2.36 -29.53 3.11
CA ILE A 415 -2.85 -28.90 1.89
C ILE A 415 -3.90 -27.83 2.24
N VAL A 416 -3.62 -26.59 1.87
CA VAL A 416 -4.52 -25.44 2.02
C VAL A 416 -5.07 -24.96 0.68
N SER A 417 -4.37 -25.22 -0.43
CA SER A 417 -4.89 -24.99 -1.78
C SER A 417 -4.31 -25.98 -2.78
N TYR A 418 -5.05 -26.25 -3.85
CA TYR A 418 -4.56 -27.04 -4.97
C TYR A 418 -5.19 -26.63 -6.32
N ASN A 419 -4.41 -26.86 -7.38
CA ASN A 419 -4.85 -26.85 -8.78
C ASN A 419 -4.64 -28.23 -9.38
N ARG A 420 -5.64 -28.74 -10.10
CA ARG A 420 -5.58 -30.03 -10.79
C ARG A 420 -5.38 -29.83 -12.28
N PHE A 421 -4.43 -30.57 -12.86
CA PHE A 421 -4.17 -30.60 -14.29
C PHE A 421 -4.13 -32.04 -14.80
N ASP A 422 -4.89 -32.33 -15.85
CA ASP A 422 -4.88 -33.61 -16.54
C ASP A 422 -4.28 -33.45 -17.93
N THR A 423 -3.49 -34.43 -18.37
CA THR A 423 -2.99 -34.46 -19.75
C THR A 423 -3.96 -35.25 -20.63
N LEU A 424 -4.60 -34.58 -21.60
CA LEU A 424 -5.51 -35.17 -22.58
C LEU A 424 -4.90 -35.16 -23.98
N ARG A 425 -5.56 -35.82 -24.94
CA ARG A 425 -5.21 -35.78 -26.37
C ARG A 425 -6.39 -35.31 -27.21
N ASP A 426 -6.16 -34.31 -28.05
CA ASP A 426 -7.15 -33.83 -29.02
C ASP A 426 -7.41 -34.85 -30.14
N PHE A 427 -8.37 -34.55 -31.03
CA PHE A 427 -8.65 -35.38 -32.21
C PHE A 427 -7.47 -35.55 -33.18
N THR A 428 -6.43 -34.74 -33.07
CA THR A 428 -5.18 -34.87 -33.85
C THR A 428 -4.12 -35.71 -33.15
N GLY A 429 -4.35 -36.08 -31.88
CA GLY A 429 -3.42 -36.80 -31.02
C GLY A 429 -2.43 -35.90 -30.28
N LYS A 430 -2.53 -34.57 -30.44
CA LYS A 430 -1.70 -33.58 -29.75
C LYS A 430 -2.13 -33.47 -28.30
N GLU A 431 -1.16 -33.29 -27.41
CA GLU A 431 -1.43 -33.13 -25.99
C GLU A 431 -2.05 -31.77 -25.68
N VAL A 432 -3.09 -31.81 -24.87
CA VAL A 432 -3.82 -30.66 -24.34
C VAL A 432 -3.83 -30.78 -22.82
N LEU A 433 -3.60 -29.66 -22.13
CA LEU A 433 -3.69 -29.64 -20.68
C LEU A 433 -5.12 -29.28 -20.26
N TYR A 434 -5.81 -30.18 -19.57
CA TYR A 434 -7.11 -29.90 -18.97
C TYR A 434 -6.93 -29.39 -17.55
N PHE A 435 -7.37 -28.16 -17.29
CA PHE A 435 -7.36 -27.56 -15.96
C PHE A 435 -8.71 -27.85 -15.28
N GLY A 436 -8.72 -28.92 -14.49
CA GLY A 436 -9.96 -29.54 -14.02
C GLY A 436 -10.55 -28.95 -12.75
N SER A 437 -9.73 -28.42 -11.83
CA SER A 437 -10.25 -27.76 -10.62
C SER A 437 -9.21 -26.87 -9.93
N PHE A 438 -9.72 -25.84 -9.25
CA PHE A 438 -9.01 -25.00 -8.30
C PHE A 438 -9.80 -24.92 -7.00
N ASN A 439 -9.15 -25.21 -5.88
CA ASN A 439 -9.77 -25.09 -4.56
C ASN A 439 -8.76 -24.54 -3.56
N ALA A 440 -9.21 -23.61 -2.73
CA ALA A 440 -8.47 -23.09 -1.59
C ALA A 440 -9.33 -23.17 -0.32
N ASP A 441 -8.69 -23.30 0.83
CA ASP A 441 -9.32 -23.06 2.12
C ASP A 441 -9.79 -21.59 2.16
N PRO A 442 -10.99 -21.26 2.68
CA PRO A 442 -11.47 -19.88 2.74
C PRO A 442 -10.53 -18.91 3.44
N ALA A 443 -9.72 -19.36 4.40
CA ALA A 443 -8.70 -18.53 5.03
C ALA A 443 -7.52 -18.17 4.08
N TYR A 444 -7.41 -18.89 2.97
CA TYR A 444 -6.37 -18.79 1.93
C TYR A 444 -7.01 -18.51 0.55
N SER A 445 -8.19 -17.87 0.49
CA SER A 445 -8.85 -17.62 -0.81
C SER A 445 -8.02 -16.72 -1.73
N GLY A 446 -7.33 -15.73 -1.15
CA GLY A 446 -6.50 -14.78 -1.91
C GLY A 446 -5.26 -15.40 -2.50
N VAL A 447 -4.51 -16.04 -1.61
CA VAL A 447 -3.46 -17.02 -1.89
C VAL A 447 -3.78 -17.95 -3.05
N GLY A 448 -4.97 -18.56 -3.00
CA GLY A 448 -5.38 -19.51 -4.01
C GLY A 448 -5.49 -18.83 -5.38
N GLY A 449 -5.92 -17.57 -5.43
CA GLY A 449 -5.96 -16.75 -6.63
C GLY A 449 -4.58 -16.49 -7.23
N VAL A 450 -3.57 -16.21 -6.40
CA VAL A 450 -2.18 -16.03 -6.88
C VAL A 450 -1.60 -17.36 -7.37
N MET A 451 -1.78 -18.43 -6.59
CA MET A 451 -1.36 -19.78 -6.98
C MET A 451 -2.00 -20.19 -8.33
N LEU A 452 -3.28 -19.88 -8.52
CA LEU A 452 -3.99 -20.09 -9.78
C LEU A 452 -3.30 -19.37 -10.95
N GLU A 453 -3.02 -18.07 -10.83
CA GLU A 453 -2.35 -17.29 -11.87
C GLU A 453 -0.96 -17.83 -12.20
N GLU A 454 -0.13 -18.06 -11.18
CA GLU A 454 1.25 -18.52 -11.36
C GLU A 454 1.31 -19.90 -12.00
N THR A 455 0.47 -20.83 -11.55
CA THR A 455 0.46 -22.19 -12.08
C THR A 455 -0.10 -22.25 -13.50
N ILE A 456 -1.10 -21.43 -13.84
CA ILE A 456 -1.58 -21.32 -15.23
C ILE A 456 -0.45 -20.79 -16.12
N LYS A 457 0.25 -19.74 -15.69
CA LYS A 457 1.38 -19.18 -16.44
C LYS A 457 2.49 -20.21 -16.64
N ASP A 458 2.92 -20.89 -15.58
CA ASP A 458 3.94 -21.95 -15.64
C ASP A 458 3.55 -23.07 -16.61
N GLN A 459 2.28 -23.49 -16.58
CA GLN A 459 1.78 -24.53 -17.48
C GLN A 459 1.70 -24.08 -18.94
N LEU A 460 1.35 -22.82 -19.21
CA LEU A 460 1.33 -22.29 -20.59
C LEU A 460 2.73 -22.11 -21.17
N GLU A 461 3.75 -21.88 -20.33
CA GLU A 461 5.15 -21.81 -20.79
C GLU A 461 5.65 -23.15 -21.38
N THR A 462 4.98 -24.28 -21.10
CA THR A 462 5.30 -25.55 -21.77
C THR A 462 4.85 -25.59 -23.24
N GLY A 463 4.15 -24.56 -23.73
CA GLY A 463 3.66 -24.46 -25.11
C GLY A 463 2.46 -25.33 -25.44
N ARG A 464 1.86 -26.00 -24.45
CA ARG A 464 0.63 -26.79 -24.63
C ARG A 464 -0.59 -25.88 -24.50
N PRO A 465 -1.62 -26.00 -25.37
CA PRO A 465 -2.88 -25.31 -25.13
C PRO A 465 -3.53 -25.89 -23.87
N MET A 466 -4.21 -25.03 -23.14
CA MET A 466 -4.94 -25.35 -21.94
C MET A 466 -6.44 -25.21 -22.21
N MET A 467 -7.22 -26.18 -21.77
CA MET A 467 -8.68 -26.12 -21.77
C MET A 467 -9.22 -26.28 -20.35
N ALA A 468 -10.40 -25.74 -20.08
CA ALA A 468 -11.12 -25.93 -18.83
C ALA A 468 -12.63 -25.81 -19.06
N HIS A 469 -13.41 -26.21 -18.06
CA HIS A 469 -14.84 -25.95 -18.01
C HIS A 469 -15.15 -25.01 -16.85
N CYS A 470 -15.92 -23.95 -17.10
CA CYS A 470 -16.30 -23.00 -16.04
C CYS A 470 -17.76 -22.58 -16.14
N ASP A 471 -18.40 -22.40 -14.98
CA ASP A 471 -19.79 -21.99 -14.93
C ASP A 471 -19.94 -20.49 -15.28
N PRO A 472 -20.71 -20.12 -16.30
CA PRO A 472 -20.88 -18.73 -16.74
C PRO A 472 -21.50 -17.80 -15.68
N THR A 473 -22.10 -18.36 -14.63
CA THR A 473 -22.72 -17.61 -13.53
C THR A 473 -21.74 -17.27 -12.41
N GLN A 474 -20.61 -17.97 -12.32
CA GLN A 474 -19.63 -17.76 -11.25
C GLN A 474 -18.71 -16.58 -11.55
N ALA A 475 -18.36 -15.82 -10.50
CA ALA A 475 -17.50 -14.64 -10.63
C ALA A 475 -16.11 -14.96 -11.21
N ILE A 476 -15.58 -16.16 -10.91
CA ILE A 476 -14.26 -16.60 -11.40
C ILE A 476 -14.20 -16.72 -12.93
N THR A 477 -15.34 -16.98 -13.59
CA THR A 477 -15.39 -17.11 -15.06
C THR A 477 -15.00 -15.81 -15.75
N ARG A 478 -15.40 -14.67 -15.17
CA ARG A 478 -14.94 -13.36 -15.63
C ARG A 478 -13.42 -13.25 -15.60
N LYS A 479 -12.82 -13.67 -14.48
CA LYS A 479 -11.38 -13.67 -14.30
C LYS A 479 -10.69 -14.53 -15.35
N TYR A 480 -11.15 -15.76 -15.60
CA TYR A 480 -10.56 -16.60 -16.65
C TYR A 480 -10.59 -15.95 -18.03
N ILE A 481 -11.74 -15.41 -18.44
CA ILE A 481 -11.87 -14.77 -19.75
C ILE A 481 -10.98 -13.52 -19.82
N GLU A 482 -10.96 -12.67 -18.80
CA GLU A 482 -10.10 -11.48 -18.79
C GLU A 482 -8.61 -11.84 -18.75
N ASP A 483 -8.22 -12.90 -18.04
CA ASP A 483 -6.85 -13.41 -17.98
C ASP A 483 -6.38 -14.05 -19.29
N GLY A 484 -7.26 -14.21 -20.29
CA GLY A 484 -6.90 -14.58 -21.65
C GLY A 484 -7.44 -15.92 -22.13
N PHE A 485 -8.29 -16.58 -21.34
CA PHE A 485 -9.10 -17.67 -21.84
C PHE A 485 -10.17 -17.17 -22.81
N VAL A 486 -10.59 -18.05 -23.72
CA VAL A 486 -11.63 -17.80 -24.71
C VAL A 486 -12.69 -18.88 -24.56
N ALA A 487 -13.94 -18.52 -24.31
CA ALA A 487 -15.02 -19.51 -24.36
C ALA A 487 -15.36 -19.81 -25.81
N THR A 488 -15.32 -21.07 -26.20
CA THR A 488 -15.55 -21.51 -27.59
C THR A 488 -16.83 -22.29 -27.76
N ASP A 489 -17.29 -22.97 -26.71
CA ASP A 489 -18.49 -23.82 -26.74
C ASP A 489 -19.09 -23.99 -25.33
N PHE A 490 -20.14 -24.81 -25.23
CA PHE A 490 -20.68 -25.32 -23.97
C PHE A 490 -20.37 -26.79 -23.76
N TYR A 491 -20.17 -27.13 -22.49
CA TYR A 491 -20.16 -28.49 -21.99
C TYR A 491 -21.19 -28.61 -20.87
N GLU A 492 -22.03 -29.64 -20.91
CA GLU A 492 -23.05 -29.87 -19.87
C GLU A 492 -22.58 -30.98 -18.92
N LEU A 493 -22.23 -30.61 -17.69
CA LEU A 493 -21.88 -31.57 -16.64
C LEU A 493 -23.05 -31.72 -15.69
N ALA A 494 -23.68 -32.90 -15.69
CA ALA A 494 -24.81 -33.23 -14.80
C ALA A 494 -25.92 -32.16 -14.82
N GLY A 495 -26.33 -31.72 -16.01
CA GLY A 495 -27.38 -30.72 -16.19
C GLY A 495 -26.93 -29.27 -15.97
N LYS A 496 -25.67 -29.03 -15.61
CA LYS A 496 -25.12 -27.67 -15.44
C LYS A 496 -24.37 -27.23 -16.71
N PRO A 497 -24.85 -26.20 -17.43
CA PRO A 497 -24.14 -25.66 -18.58
C PRO A 497 -22.87 -24.92 -18.11
N SER A 498 -21.74 -25.30 -18.69
CA SER A 498 -20.43 -24.68 -18.43
C SER A 498 -19.84 -24.24 -19.76
N PHE A 499 -19.10 -23.13 -19.77
CA PHE A 499 -18.28 -22.78 -20.92
C PHE A 499 -17.12 -23.76 -21.06
N GLU A 500 -16.87 -24.23 -22.27
CA GLU A 500 -15.58 -24.77 -22.68
C GLU A 500 -14.66 -23.59 -23.01
N ILE A 501 -13.63 -23.40 -22.19
CA ILE A 501 -12.69 -22.28 -22.32
C ILE A 501 -11.29 -22.75 -22.70
N TRP A 502 -10.61 -21.97 -23.54
CA TRP A 502 -9.30 -22.29 -24.09
C TRP A 502 -8.30 -21.17 -23.91
N ARG A 503 -7.04 -21.52 -23.69
CA ARG A 503 -5.93 -20.58 -23.67
C ARG A 503 -4.67 -21.22 -24.24
N SER A 504 -3.90 -20.46 -25.01
CA SER A 504 -2.52 -20.81 -25.35
C SER A 504 -1.61 -19.65 -24.98
N LYS A 505 -0.29 -19.89 -24.94
CA LYS A 505 0.70 -18.85 -24.59
C LYS A 505 0.53 -17.58 -25.43
N ASP A 506 0.22 -17.76 -26.71
CA ASP A 506 0.15 -16.69 -27.70
C ASP A 506 -1.29 -16.34 -28.10
N SER A 507 -2.32 -16.81 -27.38
CA SER A 507 -3.71 -16.57 -27.78
C SER A 507 -4.13 -15.10 -27.64
N SER A 508 -3.86 -14.47 -26.48
CA SER A 508 -4.35 -13.12 -26.20
C SER A 508 -3.84 -12.05 -27.17
N PRO A 509 -2.55 -12.02 -27.58
CA PRO A 509 -2.06 -11.06 -28.56
C PRO A 509 -2.70 -11.20 -29.96
N GLN A 510 -3.25 -12.36 -30.28
CA GLN A 510 -3.93 -12.61 -31.57
C GLN A 510 -5.37 -12.11 -31.61
N LEU A 511 -5.95 -11.79 -30.45
CA LEU A 511 -7.34 -11.34 -30.31
C LEU A 511 -7.42 -9.82 -30.50
N GLU A 512 -8.38 -9.36 -31.30
CA GLU A 512 -8.58 -7.93 -31.53
C GLU A 512 -9.14 -7.25 -30.29
N SER A 513 -10.11 -7.90 -29.63
CA SER A 513 -10.75 -7.38 -28.42
C SER A 513 -9.77 -7.14 -27.26
N LYS A 514 -8.69 -7.90 -27.17
CA LYS A 514 -7.66 -7.78 -26.12
C LYS A 514 -6.69 -6.62 -26.35
N ARG A 515 -6.66 -6.07 -27.56
CA ARG A 515 -5.83 -4.91 -27.93
C ARG A 515 -6.58 -3.58 -27.82
N ARG A 516 -7.89 -3.63 -27.57
CA ARG A 516 -8.77 -2.47 -27.38
C ARG A 516 -8.96 -2.18 -25.90
N SER A 517 -9.02 -0.90 -25.58
CA SER A 517 -9.49 -0.38 -24.30
C SER A 517 -10.97 -0.71 -24.08
N VAL A 518 -11.45 -0.53 -22.84
CA VAL A 518 -12.86 -0.75 -22.51
C VAL A 518 -13.74 0.26 -23.26
N GLU A 519 -13.28 1.49 -23.36
CA GLU A 519 -13.99 2.60 -24.01
C GLU A 519 -14.17 2.33 -25.51
N GLU A 520 -13.10 1.90 -26.19
CA GLU A 520 -13.14 1.52 -27.61
C GLU A 520 -14.06 0.31 -27.88
N LEU A 521 -14.25 -0.58 -26.91
CA LEU A 521 -15.19 -1.69 -27.02
C LEU A 521 -16.63 -1.23 -26.83
N LEU A 522 -16.86 -0.28 -25.92
CA LEU A 522 -18.20 0.26 -25.66
C LEU A 522 -18.73 1.10 -26.84
N GLU A 523 -17.85 1.69 -27.64
CA GLU A 523 -18.23 2.35 -28.90
C GLU A 523 -18.78 1.37 -29.96
N LEU A 524 -18.48 0.07 -29.84
CA LEU A 524 -18.96 -0.97 -30.77
C LEU A 524 -20.28 -1.64 -30.33
N VAL A 525 -20.88 -1.18 -29.24
CA VAL A 525 -22.16 -1.75 -28.78
C VAL A 525 -23.21 -1.52 -29.86
N ASP A 526 -23.95 -2.57 -30.19
CA ASP A 526 -24.96 -2.63 -31.26
C ASP A 526 -24.41 -2.59 -32.70
N GLU A 527 -23.08 -2.57 -32.90
CA GLU A 527 -22.49 -2.74 -34.23
C GLU A 527 -22.42 -4.21 -34.62
N SER A 528 -22.67 -4.49 -35.91
CA SER A 528 -22.58 -5.86 -36.45
C SER A 528 -21.32 -6.01 -37.30
N GLY A 529 -20.49 -7.00 -36.97
CA GLY A 529 -19.23 -7.22 -37.66
C GLY A 529 -18.54 -8.53 -37.25
N SER A 530 -17.21 -8.55 -37.34
CA SER A 530 -16.36 -9.65 -36.85
C SER A 530 -16.29 -9.73 -35.33
N MET A 531 -16.75 -8.69 -34.64
CA MET A 531 -16.85 -8.55 -33.19
C MET A 531 -18.27 -8.14 -32.82
N VAL A 532 -18.81 -8.69 -31.73
CA VAL A 532 -20.10 -8.34 -31.15
C VAL A 532 -19.84 -7.94 -29.71
N VAL A 533 -20.17 -6.70 -29.35
CA VAL A 533 -20.13 -6.20 -27.97
C VAL A 533 -21.55 -5.97 -27.51
N ARG A 534 -21.94 -6.59 -26.41
CA ARG A 534 -23.28 -6.40 -25.85
C ARG A 534 -23.30 -6.49 -24.33
N GLU A 535 -24.28 -5.84 -23.75
CA GLU A 535 -24.59 -5.96 -22.33
C GLU A 535 -25.12 -7.38 -22.03
N LYS A 536 -24.68 -7.95 -20.91
CA LYS A 536 -25.18 -9.23 -20.39
C LYS A 536 -26.61 -9.04 -19.90
N SER A 537 -27.52 -9.84 -20.42
CA SER A 537 -28.94 -9.88 -20.03
C SER A 537 -29.17 -10.80 -18.83
N GLU A 538 -30.32 -10.66 -18.16
CA GLU A 538 -30.70 -11.56 -17.06
C GLU A 538 -30.96 -13.00 -17.54
N SER A 539 -31.59 -13.15 -18.71
CA SER A 539 -31.83 -14.43 -19.37
C SER A 539 -30.79 -14.69 -20.45
N GLU A 540 -29.53 -14.76 -20.03
CA GLU A 540 -28.39 -14.77 -20.94
C GLU A 540 -28.39 -16.00 -21.87
N THR A 541 -28.56 -15.74 -23.17
CA THR A 541 -28.41 -16.73 -24.23
C THR A 541 -27.14 -16.38 -25.01
N TYR A 542 -26.31 -17.36 -25.36
CA TYR A 542 -25.01 -17.14 -26.01
C TYR A 542 -25.02 -17.63 -27.48
N PRO A 543 -25.87 -17.07 -28.36
CA PRO A 543 -25.98 -17.51 -29.75
C PRO A 543 -24.69 -17.27 -30.55
N GLU A 544 -23.82 -16.36 -30.12
CA GLU A 544 -22.55 -16.09 -30.78
C GLU A 544 -21.62 -17.31 -30.77
N LEU A 545 -21.61 -18.10 -29.68
CA LEU A 545 -20.84 -19.33 -29.60
C LEU A 545 -21.33 -20.36 -30.64
N GLN A 546 -22.64 -20.46 -30.85
CA GLN A 546 -23.23 -21.32 -31.90
C GLN A 546 -22.84 -20.87 -33.32
N ASN A 547 -22.53 -19.59 -33.49
CA ASN A 547 -22.08 -19.01 -34.75
C ASN A 547 -20.54 -19.04 -34.91
N SER A 548 -19.84 -19.90 -34.17
CA SER A 548 -18.38 -20.07 -34.24
C SER A 548 -17.58 -18.81 -33.88
N MET A 549 -18.15 -17.93 -33.05
CA MET A 549 -17.43 -16.84 -32.39
C MET A 549 -16.97 -17.33 -31.00
N GLY A 550 -15.88 -16.76 -30.48
CA GLY A 550 -15.45 -17.02 -29.11
C GLY A 550 -15.74 -15.83 -28.20
N LEU A 551 -16.13 -16.08 -26.95
CA LEU A 551 -16.20 -15.05 -25.90
C LEU A 551 -14.78 -14.72 -25.45
N THR A 552 -14.31 -13.51 -25.74
CA THR A 552 -12.92 -13.10 -25.53
C THR A 552 -12.76 -11.99 -24.51
N ARG A 553 -13.83 -11.25 -24.20
CA ARG A 553 -13.87 -10.35 -23.03
C ARG A 553 -15.15 -10.54 -22.23
N PHE A 554 -15.04 -10.35 -20.93
CA PHE A 554 -16.13 -10.36 -19.97
C PHE A 554 -15.80 -9.33 -18.87
N PHE A 555 -16.39 -8.15 -18.89
CA PHE A 555 -16.00 -7.05 -17.99
C PHE A 555 -17.20 -6.26 -17.46
N THR A 556 -16.97 -5.45 -16.42
CA THR A 556 -17.97 -4.53 -15.88
C THR A 556 -17.52 -3.10 -16.08
N HIS A 557 -18.43 -2.24 -16.53
CA HIS A 557 -18.22 -0.80 -16.69
C HIS A 557 -19.54 -0.08 -16.37
N GLY A 558 -19.49 1.00 -15.57
CA GLY A 558 -20.69 1.73 -15.16
C GLY A 558 -21.75 0.87 -14.46
N GLY A 559 -21.35 -0.12 -13.66
CA GLY A 559 -22.26 -1.06 -12.98
C GLY A 559 -22.92 -2.11 -13.89
N LYS A 560 -22.67 -2.04 -15.21
CA LYS A 560 -23.19 -2.98 -16.20
C LYS A 560 -22.12 -3.97 -16.62
N THR A 561 -22.54 -5.17 -17.00
CA THR A 561 -21.62 -6.23 -17.42
C THR A 561 -21.71 -6.43 -18.92
N TYR A 562 -20.57 -6.52 -19.60
CA TYR A 562 -20.47 -6.62 -21.04
C TYR A 562 -19.76 -7.91 -21.45
N LEU A 563 -20.19 -8.45 -22.58
CA LEU A 563 -19.65 -9.63 -23.23
C LEU A 563 -19.13 -9.22 -24.61
N VAL A 564 -17.92 -9.65 -24.94
CA VAL A 564 -17.33 -9.43 -26.27
C VAL A 564 -17.07 -10.76 -26.93
N PHE A 565 -17.74 -10.97 -28.05
CA PHE A 565 -17.51 -12.12 -28.91
C PHE A 565 -16.74 -11.67 -30.14
N GLU A 566 -15.78 -12.47 -30.59
CA GLU A 566 -15.11 -12.22 -31.87
C GLU A 566 -14.90 -13.50 -32.67
N THR A 567 -14.83 -13.35 -33.99
CA THR A 567 -14.48 -14.46 -34.87
C THR A 567 -13.02 -14.84 -34.64
N LEU A 568 -12.79 -16.06 -34.15
CA LEU A 568 -11.43 -16.49 -33.83
C LEU A 568 -10.55 -16.58 -35.09
N PRO A 569 -9.30 -16.09 -35.03
CA PRO A 569 -8.31 -16.30 -36.09
C PRO A 569 -8.16 -17.79 -36.43
N GLY A 570 -7.90 -18.09 -37.71
CA GLY A 570 -7.74 -19.48 -38.16
C GLY A 570 -6.61 -20.23 -37.45
N THR A 571 -5.58 -19.52 -36.99
CA THR A 571 -4.50 -20.04 -36.15
C THR A 571 -5.03 -20.60 -34.83
N LEU A 572 -5.84 -19.83 -34.09
CA LEU A 572 -6.42 -20.28 -32.82
C LEU A 572 -7.43 -21.42 -33.02
N LYS A 573 -8.24 -21.37 -34.09
CA LYS A 573 -9.15 -22.48 -34.42
C LYS A 573 -8.42 -23.81 -34.65
N GLY A 574 -7.19 -23.76 -35.17
CA GLY A 574 -6.33 -24.94 -35.32
C GLY A 574 -5.64 -25.38 -34.02
N GLU A 575 -5.53 -24.50 -33.02
CA GLU A 575 -4.97 -24.82 -31.71
C GLU A 575 -6.02 -25.33 -30.72
N PHE A 576 -7.25 -24.84 -30.82
CA PHE A 576 -8.36 -25.16 -29.91
C PHE A 576 -9.21 -26.30 -30.47
N ILE A 577 -8.57 -27.45 -30.66
CA ILE A 577 -9.24 -28.67 -31.09
C ILE A 577 -9.61 -29.47 -29.84
N PRO A 578 -10.89 -29.73 -29.57
CA PRO A 578 -11.29 -30.41 -28.35
C PRO A 578 -10.82 -31.87 -28.32
N PRO A 579 -10.56 -32.44 -27.13
CA PRO A 579 -10.46 -33.88 -26.93
C PRO A 579 -11.76 -34.61 -27.29
N PRO A 580 -11.69 -35.92 -27.61
CA PRO A 580 -12.87 -36.78 -27.66
C PRO A 580 -13.69 -36.73 -26.38
N GLU A 581 -15.01 -36.83 -26.50
CA GLU A 581 -15.92 -36.70 -25.36
C GLU A 581 -15.63 -37.72 -24.26
N GLU A 582 -15.21 -38.94 -24.63
CA GLU A 582 -14.86 -39.97 -23.64
C GLU A 582 -13.66 -39.57 -22.77
N GLN A 583 -12.73 -38.77 -23.31
CA GLN A 583 -11.62 -38.23 -22.52
C GLN A 583 -12.08 -37.07 -21.63
N LYS A 584 -13.00 -36.24 -22.11
CA LYS A 584 -13.59 -35.17 -21.30
C LYS A 584 -14.42 -35.71 -20.14
N GLU A 585 -15.18 -36.78 -20.35
CA GLU A 585 -15.96 -37.44 -19.29
C GLU A 585 -15.08 -38.19 -18.27
N ALA A 586 -13.91 -38.66 -18.72
CA ALA A 586 -12.93 -39.31 -17.86
C ALA A 586 -12.18 -38.32 -16.97
N ALA A 587 -11.95 -37.11 -17.46
CA ALA A 587 -11.31 -36.00 -16.75
C ALA A 587 -12.32 -35.25 -15.88
#